data_AF-A0AAI9DR34-F1
#
_entry.id   AF-A0AAI9DR34-F1
#
_cell.length_a   1.000
_cell.length_b   1.000
_cell.length_c   1.000
_cell.angle_alpha   90.00
_cell.angle_beta   90.00
_cell.angle_gamma   90.00
#
_symmetry.space_group_name_H-M   'P 1'
#
loop_
_entity.id
_entity.type
_entity.pdbx_description
1 polymer ?
#
loop_
_entity_poly.entity_id
_entity_poly.type
_entity_poly.pdbx_seq_one_letter_code
_entity_poly.pdbx_strand_id
1 'polypeptide(L)'
;MSYGLLVRNADGSNMFDMGDYSTRFVTQIQMKLAVGQTAAWYGMDINDSEYFASIIKSLDPWSNGILSTDLIAIATNGSVELRTMHGGPAGYERNVLIDIYRFK
;
A
#
# COMPACT_ATOMS: atom_id res chain seq x y z
N MET A 1 -25.46 -5.59 -1.36
CA MET A 1 -24.34 -5.51 -2.31
C MET A 1 -23.10 -5.32 -1.47
N SER A 2 -22.13 -6.23 -1.53
CA SER A 2 -20.93 -6.16 -0.71
C SER A 2 -20.10 -4.95 -1.16
N TYR A 3 -19.89 -3.97 -0.29
CA TYR A 3 -18.95 -2.87 -0.51
C TYR A 3 -17.54 -3.39 -0.17
N GLY A 4 -17.04 -4.31 -0.99
CA GLY A 4 -15.70 -4.85 -0.81
C GLY A 4 -14.61 -3.80 -1.02
N LEU A 5 -13.44 -4.02 -0.42
CA LEU A 5 -12.25 -3.25 -0.78
C LEU A 5 -11.91 -3.56 -2.24
N LEU A 6 -11.76 -2.54 -3.09
CA LEU A 6 -11.36 -2.72 -4.49
C LEU A 6 -9.92 -2.27 -4.63
N VAL A 7 -9.03 -3.19 -5.00
CA VAL A 7 -7.67 -2.82 -5.40
C VAL A 7 -7.75 -2.30 -6.82
N ARG A 8 -7.33 -1.06 -7.02
CA ARG A 8 -7.39 -0.38 -8.31
C ARG A 8 -6.00 -0.08 -8.84
N ASN A 9 -5.85 -0.19 -10.15
CA ASN A 9 -4.72 0.34 -10.90
C ASN A 9 -4.68 1.87 -10.75
N ALA A 10 -3.54 2.46 -11.10
CA ALA A 10 -3.37 3.91 -11.17
C ALA A 10 -4.34 4.60 -12.17
N ASP A 11 -4.85 3.86 -13.16
CA ASP A 11 -5.86 4.33 -14.11
C ASP A 11 -7.31 4.21 -13.58
N GLY A 12 -7.48 3.75 -12.34
CA GLY A 12 -8.78 3.56 -11.68
C GLY A 12 -9.50 2.26 -12.04
N SER A 13 -8.93 1.41 -12.91
CA SER A 13 -9.50 0.10 -13.20
C SER A 13 -9.33 -0.86 -12.01
N ASN A 14 -10.32 -1.71 -11.74
CA ASN A 14 -10.22 -2.70 -10.68
C ASN A 14 -9.22 -3.79 -11.10
N MET A 15 -8.11 -3.92 -10.36
CA MET A 15 -7.16 -5.02 -10.53
C MET A 15 -7.67 -6.29 -9.86
N PHE A 16 -8.27 -6.14 -8.68
CA PHE A 16 -8.71 -7.26 -7.87
C PHE A 16 -9.90 -6.85 -7.00
N ASP A 17 -11.01 -7.59 -7.13
CA ASP A 17 -12.15 -7.47 -6.22
C ASP A 17 -11.86 -8.29 -4.98
N MET A 18 -11.61 -7.59 -3.89
CA MET A 18 -11.40 -8.27 -2.63
C MET A 18 -12.78 -8.73 -2.11
N GLY A 19 -13.86 -7.96 -2.18
CA GLY A 19 -15.06 -8.34 -1.43
C GLY A 19 -14.83 -8.16 0.08
N ASP A 20 -15.39 -9.02 0.93
CA ASP A 20 -15.32 -8.81 2.40
C ASP A 20 -13.98 -9.29 2.99
N TYR A 21 -13.05 -8.34 3.13
CA TYR A 21 -11.70 -8.56 3.69
C TYR A 21 -11.57 -8.04 5.11
N SER A 22 -12.69 -7.58 5.71
CA SER A 22 -12.71 -7.01 7.06
C SER A 22 -12.20 -7.99 8.12
N THR A 23 -12.45 -9.29 7.93
CA THR A 23 -11.99 -10.37 8.81
C THR A 23 -10.54 -10.80 8.57
N ARG A 24 -9.92 -10.32 7.49
CA ARG A 24 -8.57 -10.69 7.06
C ARG A 24 -7.53 -9.62 7.38
N PHE A 25 -7.96 -8.52 8.01
CA PHE A 25 -7.07 -7.48 8.49
C PHE A 25 -6.13 -8.05 9.55
N VAL A 26 -4.84 -7.81 9.36
CA VAL A 26 -3.78 -8.28 10.25
C VAL A 26 -3.30 -7.13 11.11
N THR A 27 -2.88 -6.05 10.47
CA THR A 27 -2.36 -4.86 11.14
C THR A 27 -2.35 -3.66 10.21
N GLN A 28 -2.23 -2.48 10.79
CA GLN A 28 -1.98 -1.24 10.07
C GLN A 28 -0.61 -0.70 10.46
N ILE A 29 0.17 -0.33 9.45
CA ILE A 29 1.48 0.29 9.64
C ILE A 29 1.51 1.66 8.98
N GLN A 30 2.30 2.54 9.58
CA GLN A 30 2.63 3.81 8.97
C GLN A 30 4.02 3.69 8.33
N MET A 31 4.11 4.01 7.04
CA MET A 31 5.37 4.02 6.31
C MET A 31 5.61 5.38 5.67
N LYS A 32 6.88 5.74 5.55
CA LYS A 32 7.32 6.98 4.93
C LYS A 32 8.32 6.67 3.83
N LEU A 33 8.05 7.17 2.62
CA LEU A 33 9.04 7.26 1.56
C LEU A 33 9.67 8.66 1.59
N ALA A 34 10.97 8.74 1.89
CA ALA A 34 11.67 10.02 1.97
C ALA A 34 11.92 10.63 0.58
N VAL A 35 12.15 11.95 0.54
CA VAL A 35 12.55 12.66 -0.67
C VAL A 35 13.80 12.00 -1.27
N GLY A 36 13.81 11.80 -2.59
CA GLY A 36 14.95 11.21 -3.28
C GLY A 36 15.00 9.68 -3.23
N GLN A 37 14.11 9.02 -2.48
CA GLN A 37 14.02 7.56 -2.44
C GLN A 37 12.98 7.03 -3.44
N THR A 38 13.27 5.85 -3.98
CA THR A 38 12.37 5.11 -4.85
C THR A 38 11.61 4.00 -4.13
N ALA A 39 12.16 3.52 -3.00
CA ALA A 39 11.55 2.51 -2.14
C ALA A 39 11.96 2.67 -0.66
N ALA A 40 11.12 2.16 0.23
CA ALA A 40 11.34 2.04 1.67
C ALA A 40 10.76 0.71 2.18
N TRP A 41 11.39 0.11 3.20
CA TRP A 41 10.98 -1.20 3.75
C TRP A 41 10.62 -1.11 5.22
N TYR A 42 9.59 -1.86 5.60
CA TYR A 42 9.20 -2.07 6.99
C TYR A 42 9.30 -3.56 7.32
N GLY A 43 10.25 -3.93 8.18
CA GLY A 43 10.49 -5.32 8.56
C GLY A 43 9.34 -5.90 9.40
N MET A 44 8.83 -7.06 8.98
CA MET A 44 7.78 -7.79 9.71
C MET A 44 7.76 -9.26 9.28
N ASP A 45 7.37 -10.16 10.18
CA ASP A 45 7.32 -11.60 9.88
C ASP A 45 6.11 -11.96 9.00
N ILE A 46 6.15 -11.61 7.71
CA ILE A 46 5.14 -11.97 6.70
C ILE A 46 5.74 -12.78 5.55
N ASN A 47 4.96 -13.70 5.00
CA ASN A 47 5.29 -14.44 3.78
C ASN A 47 4.55 -13.80 2.60
N ASP A 48 5.27 -13.40 1.55
CA ASP A 48 4.69 -12.71 0.38
C ASP A 48 3.53 -13.47 -0.28
N SER A 49 3.52 -14.81 -0.21
CA SER A 49 2.46 -15.64 -0.76
C SER A 49 1.18 -15.69 0.07
N GLU A 50 1.21 -15.25 1.33
CA GLU A 50 0.05 -15.29 2.24
C GLU A 50 -0.54 -13.91 2.56
N TYR A 51 0.18 -12.83 2.27
CA TYR A 51 -0.20 -11.48 2.66
C TYR A 51 -0.24 -10.53 1.47
N PHE A 52 -1.03 -9.47 1.58
CA PHE A 52 -0.94 -8.31 0.70
C PHE A 52 -1.04 -7.02 1.52
N ALA A 53 -0.55 -5.94 0.93
CA ALA A 53 -0.54 -4.62 1.53
C ALA A 53 -1.33 -3.66 0.66
N SER A 54 -2.14 -2.79 1.28
CA SER A 54 -2.89 -1.76 0.56
C SER A 54 -2.67 -0.41 1.22
N ILE A 55 -2.32 0.60 0.44
CA ILE A 55 -2.31 1.99 0.91
C ILE A 55 -3.77 2.42 1.07
N ILE A 56 -4.15 2.85 2.27
CA ILE A 56 -5.53 3.24 2.57
C ILE A 56 -5.69 4.75 2.77
N LYS A 57 -4.61 5.46 3.12
CA LYS A 57 -4.69 6.91 3.37
C LYS A 57 -3.34 7.61 3.27
N SER A 58 -3.40 8.88 2.83
CA SER A 58 -2.33 9.84 3.06
C SER A 58 -2.40 10.46 4.44
N LEU A 59 -1.25 10.50 5.11
CA LEU A 59 -1.09 11.28 6.32
C LEU A 59 -0.57 12.69 6.02
N ASP A 60 -0.20 12.99 4.76
CA ASP A 60 0.20 14.33 4.38
C ASP A 60 -1.02 15.17 3.99
N PRO A 61 -1.16 16.41 4.54
CA PRO A 61 -2.33 17.26 4.32
C PRO A 61 -2.62 17.61 2.86
N TRP A 62 -1.59 17.57 2.01
CA TRP A 62 -1.64 18.04 0.62
C TRP A 62 -1.87 16.93 -0.40
N SER A 63 -1.81 15.65 -0.01
CA SER A 63 -1.72 14.52 -0.95
C SER A 63 -2.82 13.47 -0.76
N ASN A 64 -3.95 13.84 -0.16
CA ASN A 64 -5.08 12.96 0.16
C ASN A 64 -5.68 12.19 -1.04
N GLY A 65 -5.26 12.47 -2.29
CA GLY A 65 -5.63 11.72 -3.49
C GLY A 65 -4.51 11.34 -4.46
N ILE A 66 -3.24 11.71 -4.22
CA ILE A 66 -2.11 11.48 -5.16
C ILE A 66 -1.39 10.14 -4.88
N LEU A 67 -1.59 9.55 -3.69
CA LEU A 67 -0.82 8.37 -3.28
C LEU A 67 -1.07 7.12 -4.12
N SER A 68 -2.30 6.92 -4.59
CA SER A 68 -2.67 5.75 -5.39
C SER A 68 -2.20 5.83 -6.85
N THR A 69 -1.74 6.99 -7.34
CA THR A 69 -1.15 7.11 -8.69
C THR A 69 0.36 7.01 -8.66
N ASP A 70 0.99 7.37 -7.53
CA ASP A 70 2.45 7.47 -7.51
C ASP A 70 3.15 6.46 -6.58
N LEU A 71 2.44 5.73 -5.72
CA LEU A 71 3.00 4.72 -4.80
C LEU A 71 2.24 3.39 -4.75
N ILE A 72 2.97 2.30 -4.52
CA ILE A 72 2.40 0.99 -4.17
C ILE A 72 3.01 0.45 -2.88
N ALA A 73 2.23 -0.34 -2.15
CA ALA A 73 2.70 -1.16 -1.05
C ALA A 73 2.70 -2.63 -1.47
N ILE A 74 3.77 -3.35 -1.18
CA ILE A 74 3.97 -4.75 -1.59
C ILE A 74 4.35 -5.56 -0.35
N ALA A 75 3.64 -6.65 -0.08
CA ALA A 75 4.10 -7.65 0.87
C ALA A 75 5.24 -8.45 0.24
N THR A 76 6.38 -8.49 0.90
CA THR A 76 7.59 -9.20 0.46
C THR A 76 8.05 -10.10 1.61
N ASN A 77 8.75 -11.19 1.31
CA ASN A 77 9.17 -12.17 2.32
C ASN A 77 9.98 -11.51 3.47
N GLY A 78 9.34 -11.28 4.63
CA GLY A 78 9.90 -10.61 5.80
C GLY A 78 9.74 -9.09 5.88
N SER A 79 9.06 -8.43 4.93
CA SER A 79 8.84 -6.98 4.98
C SER A 79 7.71 -6.48 4.09
N VAL A 80 7.22 -5.27 4.38
CA VAL A 80 6.39 -4.51 3.43
C VAL A 80 7.28 -3.49 2.73
N GLU A 81 7.24 -3.48 1.41
CA GLU A 81 7.93 -2.49 0.58
C GLU A 81 6.93 -1.41 0.15
N LEU A 82 7.25 -0.15 0.43
CA LEU A 82 6.61 1.02 -0.16
C LEU A 82 7.47 1.52 -1.32
N ARG A 83 6.94 1.54 -2.54
CA ARG A 83 7.70 1.89 -3.76
C ARG A 83 6.97 2.89 -4.65
N THR A 84 7.73 3.71 -5.38
CA THR A 84 7.22 4.57 -6.46
C THR A 84 6.76 3.77 -7.69
N MET A 85 5.59 4.08 -8.25
CA MET A 85 5.10 3.37 -9.46
C MET A 85 5.94 3.63 -10.70
N HIS A 86 6.45 4.84 -10.85
CA HIS A 86 7.19 5.25 -12.04
C HIS A 86 8.69 4.99 -11.98
N GLY A 87 9.18 4.34 -10.91
CA GLY A 87 10.60 4.03 -10.72
C GLY A 87 11.52 5.24 -10.53
N GLY A 88 10.96 6.45 -10.46
CA GLY A 88 11.69 7.70 -10.23
C GLY A 88 11.53 8.20 -8.80
N PRO A 89 12.55 8.86 -8.22
CA PRO A 89 12.48 9.38 -6.87
C PRO A 89 11.42 10.48 -6.72
N ALA A 90 10.69 10.46 -5.61
CA ALA A 90 9.72 11.51 -5.30
C ALA A 90 10.44 12.81 -4.89
N GLY A 91 9.93 13.96 -5.35
CA GLY A 91 10.43 15.29 -4.97
C GLY A 91 9.92 15.80 -3.61
N TYR A 92 9.11 15.00 -2.91
CA TYR A 92 8.53 15.31 -1.61
C TYR A 92 8.35 14.02 -0.80
N GLU A 93 8.26 14.17 0.52
CA GLU A 93 8.04 13.03 1.43
C GLU A 93 6.63 12.48 1.26
N ARG A 94 6.49 11.16 1.36
CA ARG A 94 5.18 10.51 1.27
C ARG A 94 4.94 9.64 2.48
N ASN A 95 4.07 10.11 3.35
CA ASN A 95 3.70 9.44 4.58
C ASN A 95 2.32 8.80 4.41
N VAL A 96 2.26 7.48 4.55
CA VAL A 96 1.09 6.68 4.20
C VAL A 96 0.71 5.74 5.32
N LEU A 97 -0.60 5.51 5.48
CA LEU A 97 -1.11 4.36 6.20
C LEU A 97 -1.31 3.20 5.23
N ILE A 98 -0.79 2.05 5.63
CA ILE A 98 -0.86 0.80 4.87
C ILE A 98 -1.54 -0.22 5.77
N ASP A 99 -2.61 -0.81 5.25
CA ASP A 99 -3.23 -1.98 5.87
C ASP A 99 -2.63 -3.25 5.29
N ILE A 100 -2.32 -4.19 6.17
CA ILE A 100 -1.82 -5.52 5.85
C ILE A 100 -2.94 -6.53 6.09
N TYR A 101 -3.12 -7.41 5.13
CA TYR A 101 -4.17 -8.40 5.12
C TYR A 101 -3.61 -9.76 4.76
N ARG A 102 -4.27 -10.82 5.24
CA ARG A 102 -3.96 -12.20 4.86
C ARG A 102 -4.89 -12.68 3.74
N PHE A 103 -4.41 -13.51 2.82
CA PHE A 103 -5.24 -14.08 1.76
C PHE A 103 -6.18 -15.20 2.25
N LYS A 104 -5.83 -15.87 3.35
CA LYS A 104 -6.55 -17.03 3.90
C LYS A 104 -7.06 -16.76 5.31
#